data_AF-A0AAU2AGZ3-F1
#
_entry.id   AF-A0AAU2AGZ3-F1
#
_cell.length_a   1.000
_cell.length_b   1.000
_cell.length_c   1.000
_cell.angle_alpha   90.00
_cell.angle_beta   90.00
_cell.angle_gamma   90.00
#
_symmetry.space_group_name_H-M   'P 1'
#
loop_
_entity.id
_entity.type
_entity.pdbx_description
1 polymer ?
#
loop_
_entity_poly.entity_id
_entity_poly.type
_entity_poly.pdbx_seq_one_letter_code
_entity_poly.pdbx_strand_id
1 'polypeptide(L)'
;MRTSEQPTVPVESPIEWLKINARHHAAQILQTVKLRAFNPRAVEWQRMHGLATRFHIEHGHLDPTDRAKQAELISWLARQRHLNGQGLLDAARVSELDALGMIWSKNANAWERGYAYASAFHHQHGHLAIPATAKLDDYAVGAWMRRQRKADNLTKDQAAKLDALDELWRLEPDWNRSYRRLLVYLAVGGTLTGPANRTGGEADPAFGPVRGCASRRWLVMRGS
;
A
#
# COMPACT_ATOMS: atom_id res chain seq x y z
N MET A 1 -66.76 48.25 57.11
CA MET A 1 -67.32 47.51 58.27
C MET A 1 -67.35 46.02 57.93
N ARG A 2 -67.07 45.19 58.94
CA ARG A 2 -67.06 43.72 59.03
C ARG A 2 -65.78 42.96 58.63
N THR A 3 -65.09 42.56 59.69
CA THR A 3 -64.13 41.47 59.87
C THR A 3 -64.75 40.09 59.58
N SER A 4 -63.96 39.12 59.12
CA SER A 4 -64.15 37.68 59.41
C SER A 4 -62.80 36.95 59.26
N GLU A 5 -62.41 36.23 60.30
CA GLU A 5 -61.21 35.40 60.44
C GLU A 5 -61.29 34.05 59.68
N GLN A 6 -60.13 33.64 59.12
CA GLN A 6 -59.44 32.32 59.03
C GLN A 6 -60.23 30.98 58.89
N PRO A 7 -59.72 29.96 58.12
CA PRO A 7 -58.51 29.22 58.52
C PRO A 7 -57.59 28.69 57.39
N THR A 8 -56.37 28.27 57.79
CA THR A 8 -55.33 27.61 56.98
C THR A 8 -55.41 26.08 57.01
N VAL A 9 -55.27 25.42 55.85
CA VAL A 9 -54.59 24.11 55.73
C VAL A 9 -53.94 23.99 54.34
N PRO A 10 -52.77 23.33 54.18
CA PRO A 10 -51.88 23.51 53.04
C PRO A 10 -51.75 22.28 52.11
N VAL A 11 -51.10 22.49 50.95
CA VAL A 11 -50.41 21.50 50.09
C VAL A 11 -51.30 20.69 49.12
N GLU A 12 -51.13 20.91 47.80
CA GLU A 12 -50.44 19.98 46.88
C GLU A 12 -50.25 20.62 45.49
N SER A 13 -49.03 20.49 44.96
CA SER A 13 -48.55 21.10 43.71
C SER A 13 -49.12 20.35 42.49
N PRO A 14 -49.86 20.99 41.56
CA PRO A 14 -50.66 20.29 40.53
C PRO A 14 -49.90 19.53 39.43
N ILE A 15 -48.56 19.42 39.49
CA ILE A 15 -47.76 18.94 38.35
C ILE A 15 -46.68 17.91 38.77
N GLU A 16 -46.87 17.18 39.87
CA GLU A 16 -45.96 16.08 40.27
C GLU A 16 -46.15 14.79 39.45
N TRP A 17 -47.30 14.58 38.81
CA TRP A 17 -47.54 13.37 37.98
C TRP A 17 -46.86 13.42 36.60
N LEU A 18 -46.36 14.58 36.17
CA LEU A 18 -45.61 14.77 34.92
C LEU A 18 -44.09 14.52 35.06
N LYS A 19 -43.59 14.20 36.27
CA LYS A 19 -42.17 13.89 36.51
C LYS A 19 -41.79 12.41 36.29
N ILE A 20 -42.74 11.54 35.95
CA ILE A 20 -42.49 10.12 35.73
C ILE A 20 -42.48 9.82 34.22
N ASN A 21 -41.37 10.10 33.52
CA ASN A 21 -40.73 9.15 32.58
C ASN A 21 -39.54 9.66 31.74
N ALA A 22 -38.95 10.83 32.00
CA ALA A 22 -37.69 11.18 31.32
C ALA A 22 -36.43 10.61 32.02
N ARG A 23 -36.53 10.20 33.30
CA ARG A 23 -35.38 9.75 34.09
C ARG A 23 -35.11 8.25 34.00
N HIS A 24 -36.11 7.41 33.71
CA HIS A 24 -35.93 5.96 33.66
C HIS A 24 -35.23 5.47 32.37
N HIS A 25 -35.31 6.23 31.27
CA HIS A 25 -34.59 5.90 30.03
C HIS A 25 -33.30 6.69 29.80
N ALA A 26 -32.98 7.72 30.60
CA ALA A 26 -31.67 8.38 30.47
C ALA A 26 -30.52 7.45 30.88
N ALA A 27 -30.71 6.65 31.93
CA ALA A 27 -29.71 5.68 32.37
C ALA A 27 -29.57 4.51 31.39
N GLN A 28 -30.66 4.01 30.81
CA GLN A 28 -30.62 2.93 29.81
C GLN A 28 -30.11 3.39 28.44
N ILE A 29 -30.40 4.62 28.02
CA ILE A 29 -29.80 5.22 26.82
C ILE A 29 -28.30 5.45 27.03
N LEU A 30 -27.89 5.94 28.20
CA LEU A 30 -26.46 6.00 28.54
C LEU A 30 -25.83 4.63 28.71
N GLN A 31 -26.55 3.59 29.14
CA GLN A 31 -26.03 2.23 29.26
C GLN A 31 -25.91 1.53 27.90
N THR A 32 -26.83 1.78 26.97
CA THR A 32 -26.79 1.26 25.60
C THR A 32 -25.78 2.00 24.73
N VAL A 33 -25.62 3.31 24.90
CA VAL A 33 -24.48 4.05 24.33
C VAL A 33 -23.17 3.62 25.00
N LYS A 34 -23.14 3.37 26.33
CA LYS A 34 -21.97 2.82 27.04
C LYS A 34 -21.61 1.39 26.65
N LEU A 35 -22.52 0.59 26.09
CA LEU A 35 -22.23 -0.77 25.64
C LEU A 35 -21.81 -0.85 24.16
N ARG A 36 -22.15 0.18 23.35
CA ARG A 36 -21.56 0.38 22.01
C ARG A 36 -20.26 1.19 22.03
N ALA A 37 -20.02 1.92 23.12
CA ALA A 37 -18.78 2.63 23.38
C ALA A 37 -17.67 1.64 23.77
N PHE A 38 -16.82 1.34 22.80
CA PHE A 38 -15.47 0.80 22.95
C PHE A 38 -15.39 -0.66 23.42
N ASN A 39 -15.50 -1.59 22.47
CA ASN A 39 -14.59 -2.74 22.54
C ASN A 39 -13.17 -2.16 22.30
N PRO A 40 -12.32 -2.00 23.34
CA PRO A 40 -11.04 -1.33 23.19
C PRO A 40 -10.14 -2.05 22.17
N ARG A 41 -10.32 -3.37 22.01
CA ARG A 41 -9.63 -4.16 20.99
C ARG A 41 -10.11 -3.85 19.57
N ALA A 42 -11.37 -3.44 19.38
CA ALA A 42 -11.89 -3.03 18.08
C ALA A 42 -11.37 -1.65 17.69
N VAL A 43 -11.30 -0.72 18.64
CA VAL A 43 -10.75 0.63 18.38
C VAL A 43 -9.25 0.58 18.14
N GLU A 44 -8.51 -0.21 18.92
CA GLU A 44 -7.09 -0.41 18.67
C GLU A 44 -6.83 -1.10 17.32
N TRP A 45 -7.68 -2.06 16.94
CA TRP A 45 -7.63 -2.66 15.60
C TRP A 45 -7.81 -1.61 14.51
N GLN A 46 -8.86 -0.78 14.58
CA GLN A 46 -9.13 0.27 13.59
C GLN A 46 -7.97 1.27 13.49
N ARG A 47 -7.39 1.68 14.63
CA ARG A 47 -6.21 2.56 14.68
C ARG A 47 -5.04 1.94 13.94
N MET A 48 -4.69 0.70 14.27
CA MET A 48 -3.53 0.03 13.70
C MET A 48 -3.73 -0.35 12.23
N HIS A 49 -4.94 -0.77 11.85
CA HIS A 49 -5.31 -0.98 10.46
C HIS A 49 -5.22 0.32 9.64
N GLY A 50 -5.65 1.45 10.21
CA GLY A 50 -5.49 2.76 9.60
C GLY A 50 -4.01 3.14 9.37
N LEU A 51 -3.14 2.84 10.33
CA LEU A 51 -1.68 3.02 10.17
C LEU A 51 -1.12 2.11 9.07
N ALA A 52 -1.52 0.84 9.03
CA ALA A 52 -1.13 -0.10 7.98
C ALA A 52 -1.59 0.36 6.59
N THR A 53 -2.82 0.88 6.49
CA THR A 53 -3.38 1.40 5.24
C THR A 53 -2.59 2.61 4.74
N ARG A 54 -2.28 3.57 5.62
CA ARG A 54 -1.46 4.74 5.26
C ARG A 54 -0.08 4.32 4.77
N PHE A 55 0.57 3.40 5.49
CA PHE A 55 1.86 2.86 5.09
C PHE A 55 1.79 2.20 3.71
N HIS A 56 0.74 1.41 3.45
CA HIS A 56 0.53 0.78 2.15
C HIS A 56 0.35 1.82 1.02
N ILE A 57 -0.40 2.89 1.25
CA ILE A 57 -0.59 3.96 0.26
C ILE A 57 0.74 4.68 -0.04
N GLU A 58 1.55 4.94 0.98
CA GLU A 58 2.82 5.66 0.85
C GLU A 58 3.91 4.81 0.19
N HIS A 59 4.01 3.54 0.57
CA HIS A 59 5.09 2.65 0.18
C HIS A 59 4.72 1.64 -0.92
N GLY A 60 3.42 1.38 -1.15
CA GLY A 60 2.94 0.37 -2.10
C GLY A 60 3.10 -1.08 -1.63
N HIS A 61 3.55 -1.31 -0.39
CA HIS A 61 3.69 -2.63 0.22
C HIS A 61 3.45 -2.55 1.74
N LEU A 62 3.29 -3.70 2.40
CA LEU A 62 3.08 -3.79 3.85
C LEU A 62 4.24 -4.52 4.55
N ASP A 63 5.44 -3.96 4.43
CA ASP A 63 6.64 -4.48 5.09
C ASP A 63 7.51 -3.37 5.68
N PRO A 64 7.11 -2.80 6.84
CA PRO A 64 7.88 -1.78 7.53
C PRO A 64 9.22 -2.33 8.03
N THR A 65 10.32 -1.67 7.66
CA THR A 65 11.70 -2.05 8.01
C THR A 65 12.33 -1.09 9.02
N ASP A 66 11.96 0.19 9.01
CA ASP A 66 12.48 1.22 9.90
C ASP A 66 11.90 1.08 11.32
N ARG A 67 12.65 0.41 12.20
CA ARG A 67 12.28 0.24 13.61
C ARG A 67 12.24 1.55 14.39
N ALA A 68 12.98 2.58 13.99
CA ALA A 68 13.01 3.84 14.72
C ALA A 68 11.69 4.60 14.57
N LYS A 69 11.09 4.56 13.38
CA LYS A 69 9.82 5.26 13.09
C LYS A 69 8.58 4.39 13.23
N GLN A 70 8.69 3.09 12.96
CA GLN A 70 7.53 2.21 12.73
C GLN A 70 7.47 1.05 13.72
N ALA A 71 8.11 1.17 14.90
CA ALA A 71 8.17 0.12 15.93
C ALA A 71 6.79 -0.46 16.30
N GLU A 72 5.79 0.41 16.47
CA GLU A 72 4.42 -0.01 16.82
C GLU A 72 3.79 -0.86 15.71
N LEU A 73 3.87 -0.40 14.45
CA LEU A 73 3.32 -1.11 13.31
C LEU A 73 4.03 -2.45 13.07
N ILE A 74 5.37 -2.47 13.20
CA ILE A 74 6.17 -3.70 13.08
C ILE A 74 5.73 -4.73 14.12
N SER A 75 5.59 -4.31 15.38
CA SER A 75 5.19 -5.17 16.48
C SER A 75 3.77 -5.69 16.32
N TRP A 76 2.85 -4.82 15.87
CA TRP A 76 1.47 -5.19 15.62
C TRP A 76 1.33 -6.18 14.48
N LEU A 77 1.99 -5.94 13.33
CA LEU A 77 2.00 -6.88 12.20
C LEU A 77 2.63 -8.22 12.59
N ALA A 78 3.71 -8.21 13.40
CA ALA A 78 4.29 -9.44 13.93
C ALA A 78 3.30 -10.23 14.80
N ARG A 79 2.54 -9.54 15.65
CA ARG A 79 1.47 -10.17 16.44
C ARG A 79 0.36 -10.75 15.56
N GLN A 80 -0.07 -10.04 14.50
CA GLN A 80 -1.08 -10.58 13.59
C GLN A 80 -0.58 -11.85 12.88
N ARG A 81 0.68 -11.89 12.43
CA ARG A 81 1.29 -13.10 11.85
C ARG A 81 1.26 -14.27 12.82
N HIS A 82 1.60 -14.03 14.08
CA HIS A 82 1.58 -15.06 15.11
C HIS A 82 0.16 -15.60 15.36
N LEU A 83 -0.82 -14.71 15.50
CA LEU A 83 -2.23 -15.10 15.71
C LEU A 83 -2.81 -15.86 14.51
N ASN A 84 -2.49 -15.45 13.28
CA ASN A 84 -2.93 -16.15 12.08
C ASN A 84 -2.29 -17.55 11.99
N GLY A 85 -1.00 -17.68 12.31
CA GLY A 85 -0.32 -18.97 12.36
C GLY A 85 -0.89 -19.94 13.41
N GLN A 86 -1.59 -19.43 14.42
CA GLN A 86 -2.31 -20.21 15.43
C GLN A 86 -3.79 -20.44 15.08
N GLY A 87 -4.30 -19.89 13.99
CA GLY A 87 -5.73 -19.93 13.64
C GLY A 87 -6.63 -19.14 14.59
N LEU A 88 -6.06 -18.21 15.38
CA LEU A 88 -6.78 -17.41 16.37
C LEU A 88 -7.20 -16.03 15.84
N LEU A 89 -6.79 -15.68 14.62
CA LEU A 89 -7.17 -14.43 14.00
C LEU A 89 -8.51 -14.58 13.26
N ASP A 90 -9.41 -13.64 13.50
CA ASP A 90 -10.71 -13.57 12.84
C ASP A 90 -10.54 -13.48 11.31
N ALA A 91 -11.33 -14.26 10.56
CA ALA A 91 -11.28 -14.30 9.10
C ALA A 91 -11.54 -12.92 8.47
N ALA A 92 -12.40 -12.09 9.08
CA ALA A 92 -12.63 -10.73 8.61
C ALA A 92 -11.34 -9.89 8.68
N ARG A 93 -10.57 -10.02 9.76
CA ARG A 93 -9.30 -9.32 9.97
C ARG A 93 -8.20 -9.81 9.05
N VAL A 94 -8.19 -11.11 8.76
CA VAL A 94 -7.29 -11.70 7.75
C VAL A 94 -7.60 -11.07 6.40
N SER A 95 -8.87 -11.04 5.99
CA SER A 95 -9.29 -10.46 4.71
C SER A 95 -8.96 -8.97 4.58
N GLU A 96 -9.12 -8.18 5.65
CA GLU A 96 -8.74 -6.75 5.66
C GLU A 96 -7.23 -6.56 5.41
N LEU A 97 -6.39 -7.37 6.06
CA LEU A 97 -4.94 -7.30 5.89
C LEU A 97 -4.48 -7.88 4.54
N ASP A 98 -5.13 -8.93 4.05
CA ASP A 98 -4.86 -9.50 2.73
C ASP A 98 -5.12 -8.49 1.61
N ALA A 99 -6.17 -7.67 1.75
CA ALA A 99 -6.46 -6.59 0.80
C ALA A 99 -5.33 -5.54 0.72
N LEU A 100 -4.56 -5.37 1.80
CA LEU A 100 -3.38 -4.50 1.86
C LEU A 100 -2.08 -5.19 1.40
N GLY A 101 -2.16 -6.44 0.93
CA GLY A 101 -0.99 -7.22 0.52
C GLY A 101 -0.17 -7.76 1.68
N MET A 102 -0.81 -8.12 2.81
CA MET A 102 -0.14 -8.64 3.98
C MET A 102 0.63 -9.95 3.70
N ILE A 103 1.93 -9.93 4.00
CA ILE A 103 2.78 -11.11 3.90
C ILE A 103 2.80 -11.82 5.25
N TRP A 104 2.03 -12.89 5.38
CA TRP A 104 1.89 -13.67 6.62
C TRP A 104 3.16 -14.42 7.03
N SER A 105 3.88 -15.00 6.06
CA SER A 105 5.14 -15.70 6.30
C SER A 105 6.22 -15.16 5.37
N LYS A 106 7.19 -14.42 5.92
CA LYS A 106 8.26 -13.80 5.11
C LYS A 106 9.12 -14.84 4.37
N ASN A 107 9.29 -16.02 4.96
CA ASN A 107 10.12 -17.09 4.40
C ASN A 107 9.34 -17.90 3.35
N ALA A 108 8.11 -18.30 3.65
CA ALA A 108 7.30 -19.08 2.72
C ALA A 108 6.87 -18.24 1.50
N ASN A 109 6.62 -16.95 1.71
CA ASN A 109 6.15 -16.02 0.69
C ASN A 109 7.27 -15.09 0.22
N ALA A 110 8.52 -15.58 0.17
CA ALA A 110 9.68 -14.77 -0.24
C ALA A 110 9.52 -14.19 -1.65
N TRP A 111 8.84 -14.92 -2.55
CA TRP A 111 8.53 -14.44 -3.89
C TRP A 111 7.49 -13.30 -3.86
N GLU A 112 6.36 -13.49 -3.17
CA GLU A 112 5.32 -12.45 -3.03
C GLU A 112 5.87 -11.19 -2.34
N ARG A 113 6.78 -11.36 -1.39
CA ARG A 113 7.50 -10.24 -0.79
C ARG A 113 8.27 -9.44 -1.83
N GLY A 114 9.09 -10.11 -2.64
CA GLY A 114 9.85 -9.42 -3.69
C GLY A 114 8.95 -8.79 -4.75
N TYR A 115 7.85 -9.47 -5.09
CA TYR A 115 6.83 -8.95 -5.99
C TYR A 115 6.19 -7.66 -5.46
N ALA A 116 5.84 -7.60 -4.17
CA ALA A 116 5.30 -6.38 -3.56
C ALA A 116 6.25 -5.19 -3.70
N TYR A 117 7.56 -5.38 -3.48
CA TYR A 117 8.56 -4.33 -3.69
C TYR A 117 8.73 -3.96 -5.17
N ALA A 118 8.65 -4.93 -6.09
CA ALA A 118 8.69 -4.64 -7.52
C ALA A 118 7.46 -3.85 -7.98
N SER A 119 6.28 -4.21 -7.49
CA SER A 119 5.02 -3.49 -7.73
C SER A 119 5.09 -2.06 -7.18
N ALA A 120 5.61 -1.88 -5.96
CA ALA A 120 5.84 -0.55 -5.38
C ALA A 120 6.79 0.31 -6.24
N PHE A 121 7.92 -0.28 -6.69
CA PHE A 121 8.83 0.41 -7.60
C PHE A 121 8.15 0.78 -8.92
N HIS A 122 7.36 -0.13 -9.48
CA HIS A 122 6.59 0.12 -10.70
C HIS A 122 5.60 1.28 -10.52
N HIS A 123 4.91 1.34 -9.38
CA HIS A 123 4.00 2.44 -9.07
C HIS A 123 4.73 3.80 -9.01
N GLN A 124 5.95 3.84 -8.47
CA GLN A 124 6.75 5.07 -8.36
C GLN A 124 7.41 5.50 -9.68
N HIS A 125 7.82 4.56 -10.53
CA HIS A 125 8.64 4.84 -11.71
C HIS A 125 7.97 4.54 -13.06
N GLY A 126 6.84 3.82 -13.06
CA GLY A 126 6.13 3.38 -14.28
C GLY A 126 6.83 2.30 -15.09
N HIS A 127 7.88 1.66 -14.55
CA HIS A 127 8.62 0.58 -15.21
C HIS A 127 9.36 -0.32 -14.23
N LEU A 128 9.70 -1.55 -14.66
CA LEU A 128 10.51 -2.53 -13.91
C LEU A 128 11.97 -2.60 -14.38
N ALA A 129 12.47 -1.53 -15.02
CA ALA A 129 13.87 -1.36 -15.41
C ALA A 129 14.77 -1.02 -14.20
N ILE A 130 14.73 -1.88 -13.17
CA ILE A 130 15.39 -1.72 -11.88
C ILE A 130 16.87 -2.16 -11.97
N PRO A 131 17.85 -1.28 -11.68
CA PRO A 131 19.26 -1.64 -11.61
C PRO A 131 19.53 -2.70 -10.53
N ALA A 132 20.50 -3.59 -10.74
CA ALA A 132 20.78 -4.70 -9.82
C ALA A 132 21.18 -4.27 -8.39
N THR A 133 21.71 -3.06 -8.24
CA THR A 133 22.13 -2.48 -6.95
C THR A 133 21.03 -1.69 -6.24
N ALA A 134 19.90 -1.45 -6.91
CA ALA A 134 18.82 -0.63 -6.37
C ALA A 134 18.16 -1.30 -5.15
N LYS A 135 17.86 -0.47 -4.15
CA LYS A 135 17.11 -0.84 -2.96
C LYS A 135 15.88 0.04 -2.83
N LEU A 136 14.80 -0.52 -2.30
CA LEU A 136 13.58 0.18 -1.92
C LEU A 136 13.27 -0.20 -0.47
N ASP A 137 13.21 0.79 0.43
CA ASP A 137 12.99 0.59 1.88
C ASP A 137 13.87 -0.51 2.49
N ASP A 138 15.18 -0.43 2.19
CA ASP A 138 16.24 -1.40 2.54
C ASP A 138 16.13 -2.79 1.91
N TYR A 139 15.08 -3.08 1.14
CA TYR A 139 14.97 -4.30 0.38
C TYR A 139 15.73 -4.21 -0.94
N ALA A 140 16.58 -5.20 -1.23
CA ALA A 140 17.37 -5.28 -2.46
C ALA A 140 16.53 -5.73 -3.67
N VAL A 141 15.52 -4.92 -4.04
CA VAL A 141 14.59 -5.18 -5.15
C VAL A 141 15.32 -5.37 -6.48
N GLY A 142 16.42 -4.65 -6.72
CA GLY A 142 17.24 -4.81 -7.91
C GLY A 142 17.89 -6.19 -8.02
N ALA A 143 18.43 -6.68 -6.91
CA ALA A 143 19.03 -8.00 -6.85
C ALA A 143 17.96 -9.10 -7.01
N TRP A 144 16.77 -8.90 -6.45
CA TRP A 144 15.63 -9.79 -6.63
C TRP A 144 15.17 -9.84 -8.09
N MET A 145 14.97 -8.70 -8.74
CA MET A 145 14.59 -8.64 -10.16
C MET A 145 15.63 -9.27 -11.07
N ARG A 146 16.93 -9.07 -10.78
CA ARG A 146 18.01 -9.76 -11.52
C ARG A 146 17.89 -11.27 -11.42
N ARG A 147 17.49 -11.81 -10.26
CA ARG A 147 17.23 -13.25 -10.11
C ARG A 147 16.01 -13.68 -10.91
N GLN A 148 14.91 -12.93 -10.87
CA GLN A 148 13.70 -13.25 -11.65
C GLN A 148 14.00 -13.28 -13.16
N ARG A 149 14.80 -12.35 -13.67
CA ARG A 149 15.20 -12.32 -15.09
C ARG A 149 16.02 -13.53 -15.54
N LYS A 150 16.77 -14.15 -14.61
CA LYS A 150 17.62 -15.32 -14.85
C LYS A 150 16.96 -16.65 -14.52
N ALA A 151 15.79 -16.62 -13.91
CA ALA A 151 15.15 -17.82 -13.42
C ALA A 151 14.34 -18.48 -14.54
N ASP A 152 14.72 -19.71 -14.88
CA ASP A 152 14.05 -20.51 -15.90
C ASP A 152 12.84 -21.28 -15.34
N ASN A 153 12.66 -21.25 -14.01
CA ASN A 153 11.67 -22.05 -13.27
C ASN A 153 10.58 -21.19 -12.59
N LEU A 154 10.31 -19.98 -13.08
CA LEU A 154 9.14 -19.23 -12.63
C LEU A 154 7.88 -20.02 -12.96
N THR A 155 6.93 -20.05 -12.01
CA THR A 155 5.60 -20.58 -12.32
C THR A 155 4.93 -19.66 -13.34
N LYS A 156 3.97 -20.19 -14.11
CA LYS A 156 3.22 -19.40 -15.09
C LYS A 156 2.55 -18.18 -14.44
N ASP A 157 1.99 -18.37 -13.25
CA ASP A 157 1.34 -17.29 -12.50
C ASP A 157 2.33 -16.21 -12.05
N GLN A 158 3.54 -16.60 -11.63
CA GLN A 158 4.60 -15.65 -11.24
C GLN A 158 5.07 -14.82 -12.43
N ALA A 159 5.26 -15.46 -13.58
CA ALA A 159 5.59 -14.75 -14.82
C ALA A 159 4.47 -13.78 -15.22
N ALA A 160 3.22 -14.26 -15.24
CA ALA A 160 2.05 -13.46 -15.59
C ALA A 160 1.88 -12.23 -14.68
N LYS A 161 2.12 -12.37 -13.38
CA LYS A 161 2.12 -11.24 -12.43
C LYS A 161 3.14 -10.15 -12.80
N LEU A 162 4.36 -10.55 -13.19
CA LEU A 162 5.40 -9.58 -13.60
C LEU A 162 5.12 -9.00 -14.98
N ASP A 163 4.63 -9.81 -15.92
CA ASP A 163 4.23 -9.38 -17.26
C ASP A 163 3.11 -8.33 -17.18
N ALA A 164 2.15 -8.51 -16.26
CA ALA A 164 1.07 -7.56 -16.01
C ALA A 164 1.55 -6.20 -15.48
N LEU A 165 2.71 -6.15 -14.80
CA LEU A 165 3.32 -4.90 -14.36
C LEU A 165 4.08 -4.21 -15.50
N ASP A 166 4.95 -4.93 -16.21
CA ASP A 166 5.76 -4.36 -17.28
C ASP A 166 6.22 -5.45 -18.25
N GLU A 167 5.68 -5.52 -19.47
CA GLU A 167 6.08 -6.55 -20.45
C GLU A 167 7.61 -6.60 -20.71
N LEU A 168 8.30 -5.47 -20.53
CA LEU A 168 9.72 -5.32 -20.78
C LEU A 168 10.58 -5.69 -19.56
N TRP A 169 9.99 -6.22 -18.48
CA TRP A 169 10.71 -6.55 -17.24
C TRP A 169 11.81 -7.60 -17.47
N ARG A 170 11.70 -8.45 -18.48
CA ARG A 170 12.75 -9.44 -18.82
C ARG A 170 14.00 -8.81 -19.44
N LEU A 171 13.86 -7.62 -20.02
CA LEU A 171 14.97 -6.93 -20.67
C LEU A 171 15.96 -6.41 -19.63
N GLU A 172 17.21 -6.29 -20.08
CA GLU A 172 18.28 -5.75 -19.25
C GLU A 172 17.93 -4.28 -18.87
N PRO A 173 18.10 -3.87 -17.59
CA PRO A 173 17.65 -2.57 -17.11
C PRO A 173 18.17 -1.35 -17.89
N ASP A 174 19.45 -1.33 -18.28
CA ASP A 174 20.02 -0.20 -19.01
C ASP A 174 19.47 -0.12 -20.43
N TRP A 175 19.29 -1.28 -21.07
CA TRP A 175 18.62 -1.38 -22.35
C TRP A 175 17.17 -0.91 -22.26
N ASN A 176 16.39 -1.39 -21.30
CA ASN A 176 14.97 -1.06 -21.15
C ASN A 176 14.78 0.45 -20.92
N ARG A 177 15.62 1.07 -20.06
CA ARG A 177 15.61 2.54 -19.86
C ARG A 177 15.93 3.30 -21.14
N SER A 178 16.94 2.85 -21.88
CA SER A 178 17.33 3.49 -23.15
C SER A 178 16.23 3.38 -24.20
N TYR A 179 15.60 2.22 -24.31
CA TYR A 179 14.48 1.96 -25.21
C TYR A 179 13.25 2.82 -24.87
N ARG A 180 12.87 2.90 -23.59
CA ARG A 180 11.77 3.76 -23.15
C ARG A 180 12.05 5.24 -23.44
N ARG A 181 13.29 5.70 -23.21
CA ARG A 181 13.68 7.08 -23.55
C ARG A 181 13.60 7.33 -25.06
N LEU A 182 13.95 6.34 -25.87
CA LEU A 182 13.80 6.41 -27.33
C LEU A 182 12.33 6.52 -27.73
N LEU A 183 11.44 5.72 -27.14
CA LEU A 183 10.01 5.79 -27.44
C LEU A 183 9.44 7.18 -27.13
N VAL A 184 9.81 7.77 -25.99
CA VAL A 184 9.41 9.14 -25.63
C VAL A 184 9.96 10.15 -26.65
N TYR A 185 11.23 10.03 -27.04
CA TYR A 185 11.84 10.91 -28.03
C TYR A 185 11.11 10.86 -29.38
N LEU A 186 10.82 9.66 -29.89
CA LEU A 186 10.07 9.47 -31.14
C LEU A 186 8.63 10.01 -31.04
N ALA A 187 7.97 9.84 -29.89
CA ALA A 187 6.61 10.33 -29.68
C ALA A 187 6.50 11.86 -29.73
N VAL A 188 7.58 12.58 -29.39
CA VAL A 188 7.65 14.05 -29.44
C VAL A 188 8.10 14.56 -30.82
N GLY A 189 8.27 13.67 -31.80
CA GLY A 189 8.69 14.03 -33.17
C GLY A 189 10.21 14.00 -33.39
N GLY A 190 10.96 13.40 -32.47
CA GLY A 190 12.38 13.16 -32.63
C GLY A 190 12.70 12.25 -33.82
N THR A 191 13.83 12.50 -34.49
CA THR A 191 14.23 11.78 -35.70
C THR A 191 15.55 11.04 -35.50
N LEU A 192 15.59 9.75 -35.86
CA LEU A 192 16.79 8.90 -35.75
C LEU A 192 17.72 9.04 -36.97
N THR A 193 17.99 10.26 -37.39
CA THR A 193 18.95 10.54 -38.47
C THR A 193 20.35 10.66 -37.87
N GLY A 194 21.23 9.69 -38.16
CA GLY A 194 22.62 9.69 -37.69
C GLY A 194 23.30 8.31 -37.79
N PRO A 195 24.64 8.22 -37.65
CA PRO A 195 25.37 6.96 -37.69
C PRO A 195 25.00 6.04 -36.50
N ALA A 196 25.14 4.72 -36.66
CA ALA A 196 24.60 3.69 -35.74
C ALA A 196 25.05 3.77 -34.26
N ASN A 197 26.11 4.54 -33.96
CA ASN A 197 26.63 4.80 -32.61
C ASN A 197 26.28 6.20 -32.06
N ARG A 198 25.60 7.02 -32.87
CA ARG A 198 25.04 8.34 -32.57
C ARG A 198 23.74 8.52 -33.35
N THR A 199 22.68 7.83 -32.91
CA THR A 199 21.33 8.24 -33.30
C THR A 199 21.04 9.58 -32.62
N GLY A 200 20.67 10.57 -33.43
CA GLY A 200 20.84 11.99 -33.10
C GLY A 200 22.16 12.50 -33.68
N GLY A 201 22.15 12.90 -34.95
CA GLY A 201 23.28 13.58 -35.58
C GLY A 201 23.63 14.89 -34.85
N GLU A 202 24.66 15.60 -35.34
CA GLU A 202 25.16 16.88 -34.79
C GLU A 202 24.07 17.96 -34.56
N ALA A 203 22.86 17.77 -35.08
CA ALA A 203 21.73 18.70 -35.03
C ALA A 203 20.72 18.48 -33.89
N ASP A 204 20.78 17.39 -33.11
CA ASP A 204 19.85 17.22 -31.96
C ASP A 204 20.59 16.90 -30.65
N PRO A 205 20.95 17.93 -29.85
CA PRO A 205 21.62 17.75 -28.57
C PRO A 205 20.72 17.09 -27.50
N ALA A 206 19.43 16.86 -27.76
CA ALA A 206 18.49 16.37 -26.76
C ALA A 206 18.55 14.85 -26.52
N PHE A 207 19.09 14.04 -27.45
CA PHE A 207 19.12 12.58 -27.31
C PHE A 207 20.53 11.99 -27.48
N GLY A 208 21.22 11.72 -26.35
CA GLY A 208 22.50 11.00 -26.32
C GLY A 208 22.36 9.64 -25.62
N PRO A 209 22.60 8.48 -26.28
CA PRO A 209 22.48 7.15 -25.67
C PRO A 209 23.31 7.02 -24.39
N VAL A 210 22.77 6.32 -23.38
CA VAL A 210 23.45 6.14 -22.08
C VAL A 210 24.77 5.37 -22.29
N ARG A 211 25.88 5.89 -21.74
CA ARG A 211 27.19 5.20 -21.79
C ARG A 211 27.04 3.81 -21.17
N GLY A 212 27.33 2.76 -21.94
CA GLY A 212 27.18 1.36 -21.51
C GLY A 212 26.26 0.53 -22.41
N CYS A 213 25.35 1.15 -23.17
CA CYS A 213 24.51 0.47 -24.17
C CYS A 213 25.24 0.12 -25.48
N ALA A 214 26.58 0.08 -25.46
CA ALA A 214 27.40 -0.34 -26.59
C ALA A 214 27.40 -1.87 -26.72
N SER A 215 26.24 -2.47 -27.01
CA SER A 215 26.22 -3.79 -27.63
C SER A 215 25.42 -3.73 -28.93
N ARG A 216 25.99 -4.33 -29.97
CA ARG A 216 25.66 -4.33 -31.40
C ARG A 216 24.25 -4.86 -31.74
N ARG A 217 23.20 -4.33 -31.13
CA ARG A 217 21.82 -4.81 -31.31
C ARG A 217 20.82 -3.65 -31.48
N TRP A 218 21.26 -2.56 -32.10
CA TRP A 218 20.35 -1.49 -32.55
C TRP A 218 19.60 -1.86 -33.83
N LEU A 219 19.93 -3.00 -34.46
CA LEU A 219 19.56 -3.27 -35.85
C LEU A 219 19.24 -4.77 -36.07
N VAL A 220 18.21 -5.30 -35.39
CA VAL A 220 17.65 -6.62 -35.76
C VAL A 220 16.11 -6.71 -35.62
N MET A 221 15.43 -5.82 -34.90
CA MET A 221 13.96 -5.91 -34.72
C MET A 221 13.15 -4.91 -35.55
N ARG A 222 13.46 -4.80 -36.85
CA ARG A 222 12.55 -4.36 -37.94
C ARG A 222 13.31 -4.51 -39.26
N GLY A 223 13.20 -5.69 -39.87
CA GLY A 223 13.94 -6.04 -41.07
C GLY A 223 13.61 -7.45 -41.57
N SER A 224 12.32 -7.72 -41.77
CA SER A 224 11.80 -8.68 -42.76
C SER A 224 10.38 -8.24 -43.10
#